data_AF-X1HI42-F1
#
_entry.id   AF-X1HI42-F1
#
_cell.length_a   1.000
_cell.length_b   1.000
_cell.length_c   1.000
_cell.angle_alpha   90.00
_cell.angle_beta   90.00
_cell.angle_gamma   90.00
#
_symmetry.space_group_name_H-M   'P 1'
#
loop_
_entity.id
_entity.type
_entity.pdbx_description
1 polymer ?
#
loop_
_entity_poly.entity_id
_entity_poly.type
_entity_poly.pdbx_seq_one_letter_code
_entity_poly.pdbx_strand_id
1 'polypeptide(L)'
;CKFTSGSAGTLESITIYAAYRAAVSNVKCAIFDASYNLLANGTTEEKVVGVDQDGFLTFNFSTPPTVLATTVYWLAWWCDVNFYMYHKAGTVNQKLYDVKTYNTWDDPLVPDSYEDREFTHFANLLIFHSRYSLESNHLNKPIARGIKLMQIAASRPPP
;
A
#
# COMPACT_ATOMS: atom_id res chain seq x y z
N CYS A 1 1.41 3.33 -7.32
CA CYS A 1 0.76 2.21 -8.00
C CYS A 1 -0.74 2.31 -7.95
N LYS A 2 -1.37 1.86 -9.03
CA LYS A 2 -2.80 1.94 -9.25
C LYS A 2 -3.55 0.81 -8.55
N PHE A 3 -4.74 1.10 -8.04
CA PHE A 3 -5.70 0.09 -7.60
C PHE A 3 -7.13 0.60 -7.81
N THR A 4 -8.08 -0.33 -7.81
CA THR A 4 -9.52 -0.01 -7.81
C THR A 4 -10.11 -0.43 -6.48
N SER A 5 -10.79 0.47 -5.79
CA SER A 5 -11.47 0.17 -4.52
C SER A 5 -12.62 -0.83 -4.74
N GLY A 6 -12.77 -1.80 -3.84
CA GLY A 6 -13.88 -2.76 -3.87
C GLY A 6 -15.20 -2.19 -3.31
N SER A 7 -15.11 -1.27 -2.35
CA SER A 7 -16.25 -0.62 -1.70
C SER A 7 -15.91 0.82 -1.32
N ALA A 8 -16.94 1.61 -1.03
CA ALA A 8 -16.76 2.90 -0.39
C ALA A 8 -16.40 2.71 1.10
N GLY A 9 -15.72 3.68 1.70
CA GLY A 9 -15.32 3.63 3.10
C GLY A 9 -14.19 4.61 3.42
N THR A 10 -13.56 4.42 4.57
CA THR A 10 -12.39 5.19 4.99
C THR A 10 -11.15 4.28 5.07
N LEU A 11 -9.97 4.86 4.83
CA LEU A 11 -8.70 4.13 4.93
C LEU A 11 -8.01 4.44 6.26
N GLU A 12 -7.73 3.43 7.07
CA GLU A 12 -7.08 3.63 8.38
C GLU A 12 -5.55 3.66 8.27
N SER A 13 -5.00 2.84 7.38
CA SER A 13 -3.56 2.73 7.21
C SER A 13 -3.18 2.21 5.82
N ILE A 14 -1.89 2.34 5.51
CA ILE A 14 -1.22 1.73 4.37
C ILE A 14 -0.16 0.78 4.89
N THR A 15 -0.15 -0.45 4.39
CA THR A 15 0.93 -1.41 4.68
C THR A 15 1.72 -1.71 3.41
N ILE A 16 3.04 -1.55 3.49
CA ILE A 16 3.99 -1.89 2.41
C ILE A 16 5.01 -2.92 2.91
N TYR A 17 5.54 -3.74 2.01
CA TYR A 17 6.70 -4.58 2.32
C TYR A 17 7.98 -3.82 2.01
N ALA A 18 8.80 -3.61 3.02
CA ALA A 18 10.10 -2.98 2.93
C ALA A 18 11.20 -4.02 2.89
N ALA A 19 12.08 -3.94 1.88
CA ALA A 19 13.31 -4.72 1.80
C ALA A 19 14.48 -3.78 1.52
N TYR A 20 15.06 -3.23 2.57
CA TYR A 20 16.07 -2.19 2.49
C TYR A 20 17.28 -2.51 3.35
N ARG A 21 18.47 -2.35 2.78
CA ARG A 21 19.74 -2.80 3.39
C ARG A 21 20.83 -1.72 3.46
N ALA A 22 20.59 -0.53 2.91
CA ALA A 22 21.68 0.40 2.61
C ALA A 22 21.87 1.53 3.63
N ALA A 23 20.79 2.11 4.17
CA ALA A 23 20.88 3.25 5.08
C ALA A 23 19.63 3.37 5.97
N VAL A 24 19.58 4.42 6.80
CA VAL A 24 18.33 4.89 7.41
C VAL A 24 17.61 5.77 6.38
N SER A 25 16.28 5.71 6.32
CA SER A 25 15.47 6.53 5.42
C SER A 25 14.17 6.98 6.07
N ASN A 26 13.76 8.22 5.83
CA ASN A 26 12.41 8.69 6.14
C ASN A 26 11.46 8.21 5.05
N VAL A 27 10.34 7.61 5.44
CA VAL A 27 9.33 7.08 4.53
C VAL A 27 7.95 7.58 4.92
N LYS A 28 7.16 7.98 3.94
CA LYS A 28 5.74 8.31 4.10
C LYS A 28 4.94 7.84 2.90
N CYS A 29 3.64 7.67 3.08
CA CYS A 29 2.74 7.21 2.03
C CYS A 29 1.60 8.21 1.78
N ALA A 30 1.02 8.13 0.58
CA ALA A 30 -0.14 8.91 0.20
C ALA A 30 -1.08 8.18 -0.75
N ILE A 31 -2.32 8.67 -0.85
CA ILE A 31 -3.33 8.22 -1.81
C ILE A 31 -3.76 9.40 -2.69
N PHE A 32 -3.72 9.18 -4.00
CA PHE A 32 -4.18 10.10 -5.02
C PHE A 32 -5.40 9.53 -5.75
N ASP A 33 -6.25 10.41 -6.27
CA ASP A 33 -7.35 10.03 -7.15
C ASP A 33 -6.86 9.64 -8.56
N ALA A 34 -7.78 9.20 -9.42
CA ALA A 34 -7.46 8.78 -10.79
C ALA A 34 -6.85 9.90 -11.66
N SER A 35 -7.08 11.16 -11.29
CA SER A 35 -6.59 12.38 -11.95
C SER A 35 -5.32 12.91 -11.30
N TYR A 36 -4.70 12.13 -10.41
CA TYR A 36 -3.46 12.45 -9.70
C TYR A 36 -3.59 13.55 -8.64
N ASN A 37 -4.80 13.94 -8.23
CA ASN A 37 -4.95 14.87 -7.11
C ASN A 37 -4.80 14.12 -5.80
N LEU A 38 -4.15 14.74 -4.82
CA LEU A 38 -4.01 14.19 -3.48
C LEU A 38 -5.40 14.13 -2.82
N LEU A 39 -5.76 12.97 -2.26
CA LEU A 39 -7.01 12.89 -1.52
C LEU A 39 -6.96 13.78 -0.28
N ALA A 40 -8.11 14.34 0.11
CA ALA A 40 -8.24 15.01 1.40
C ALA A 40 -7.91 14.02 2.53
N ASN A 41 -6.98 14.40 3.41
CA ASN A 41 -6.37 13.54 4.44
C ASN A 41 -5.64 12.30 3.88
N GLY A 42 -5.27 12.33 2.61
CA GLY A 42 -4.65 11.23 1.88
C GLY A 42 -3.19 10.99 2.22
N THR A 43 -2.64 11.57 3.27
CA THR A 43 -1.22 11.45 3.68
C THR A 43 -1.10 10.75 5.02
N THR A 44 -0.20 9.78 5.12
CA THR A 44 0.07 9.08 6.39
C THR A 44 1.03 9.86 7.28
N GLU A 45 1.22 9.36 8.50
CA GLU A 45 2.42 9.63 9.29
C GLU A 45 3.71 9.29 8.50
N GLU A 46 4.82 9.91 8.91
CA GLU A 46 6.17 9.60 8.45
C GLU A 46 6.85 8.63 9.44
N LYS A 47 7.65 7.70 8.93
CA LYS A 47 8.44 6.78 9.75
C LYS A 47 9.90 6.77 9.32
N VAL A 48 10.76 6.68 10.33
CA VAL A 48 12.18 6.38 10.12
C VAL A 48 12.33 4.87 9.97
N VAL A 49 12.80 4.43 8.80
CA VAL A 49 13.12 3.03 8.50
C VAL A 49 14.61 2.81 8.68
N GLY A 50 14.98 1.83 9.50
CA GLY A 50 16.36 1.51 9.82
C GLY A 50 17.11 0.73 8.74
N VAL A 51 18.41 0.54 8.98
CA VAL A 51 19.26 -0.38 8.19
C VAL A 51 18.75 -1.82 8.35
N ASP A 52 18.88 -2.63 7.31
CA ASP A 52 18.45 -4.03 7.26
C ASP A 52 16.95 -4.25 7.55
N GLN A 53 16.11 -3.26 7.26
CA GLN A 53 14.67 -3.43 7.31
C GLN A 53 14.21 -4.47 6.28
N ASP A 54 13.62 -5.56 6.78
CA ASP A 54 13.00 -6.60 5.97
C ASP A 54 11.65 -7.00 6.59
N GLY A 55 10.54 -6.59 5.97
CA GLY A 55 9.20 -6.93 6.45
C GLY A 55 8.13 -5.88 6.16
N PHE A 56 6.93 -6.13 6.68
CA PHE A 56 5.80 -5.23 6.53
C PHE A 56 5.89 -4.03 7.45
N LEU A 57 5.68 -2.84 6.90
CA LEU A 57 5.56 -1.57 7.60
C LEU A 57 4.16 -1.00 7.38
N THR A 58 3.48 -0.67 8.47
CA THR A 58 2.15 -0.03 8.44
C THR A 58 2.29 1.45 8.79
N PHE A 59 1.68 2.32 8.00
CA PHE A 59 1.64 3.77 8.14
C PHE A 59 0.21 4.22 8.36
N ASN A 60 -0.08 4.85 9.49
CA ASN A 60 -1.45 5.24 9.83
C ASN A 60 -1.79 6.62 9.25
N PHE A 61 -3.05 6.83 8.92
CA PHE A 61 -3.59 8.16 8.66
C PHE A 61 -3.98 8.82 9.99
N SER A 62 -3.58 10.07 10.22
CA SER A 62 -4.02 10.83 11.40
C SER A 62 -5.52 11.13 11.33
N THR A 63 -6.04 11.32 10.11
CA THR A 63 -7.47 11.39 9.79
C THR A 63 -7.70 10.50 8.56
N PRO A 64 -8.56 9.48 8.64
CA PRO A 64 -8.80 8.57 7.51
C PRO A 64 -9.35 9.30 6.27
N PRO A 65 -8.75 9.14 5.07
CA PRO A 65 -9.34 9.62 3.83
C PRO A 65 -10.52 8.73 3.41
N THR A 66 -11.52 9.34 2.76
CA THR A 66 -12.68 8.62 2.21
C THR A 66 -12.40 8.16 0.78
N VAL A 67 -12.78 6.92 0.48
CA VAL A 67 -12.79 6.34 -0.86
C VAL A 67 -14.20 5.97 -1.28
N LEU A 68 -14.47 6.05 -2.58
CA LEU A 68 -15.71 5.61 -3.21
C LEU A 68 -15.56 4.19 -3.71
N ALA A 69 -16.65 3.46 -3.92
CA ALA A 69 -16.61 2.11 -4.49
C ALA A 69 -16.19 2.14 -5.97
N THR A 70 -15.57 1.05 -6.44
CA THR A 70 -15.23 0.83 -7.86
C THR A 70 -14.44 1.98 -8.49
N THR A 71 -13.71 2.74 -7.68
CA THR A 71 -13.01 3.96 -8.09
C THR A 71 -11.52 3.69 -8.12
N VAL A 72 -10.85 4.24 -9.14
CA VAL A 72 -9.40 4.12 -9.32
C VAL A 72 -8.68 5.12 -8.43
N TYR A 73 -7.65 4.64 -7.77
CA TYR A 73 -6.75 5.42 -6.93
C TYR A 73 -5.30 5.04 -7.18
N TRP A 74 -4.38 5.89 -6.75
CA TRP A 74 -2.96 5.63 -6.75
C TRP A 74 -2.40 5.66 -5.33
N LEU A 75 -1.78 4.56 -4.92
CA LEU A 75 -0.94 4.50 -3.72
C LEU A 75 0.48 5.00 -4.06
N ALA A 76 0.95 6.02 -3.36
CA ALA A 76 2.32 6.50 -3.44
C ALA A 76 3.06 6.23 -2.12
N TRP A 77 4.37 6.04 -2.22
CA TRP A 77 5.31 6.13 -1.11
C TRP A 77 6.44 7.03 -1.56
N TRP A 78 7.03 7.75 -0.62
CA TRP A 78 8.18 8.60 -0.85
C TRP A 78 9.20 8.27 0.22
N CYS A 79 10.45 8.20 -0.18
CA CYS A 79 11.61 7.98 0.66
C CYS A 79 12.73 8.96 0.28
N ASP A 80 13.51 9.40 1.27
CA ASP A 80 14.67 10.27 1.06
C ASP A 80 15.93 9.54 0.57
N VAL A 81 15.93 8.20 0.67
CA VAL A 81 16.96 7.33 0.08
C VAL A 81 16.28 6.26 -0.77
N ASN A 82 16.97 5.81 -1.82
CA ASN A 82 16.44 4.83 -2.77
C ASN A 82 15.98 3.55 -2.07
N PHE A 83 14.69 3.24 -2.21
CA PHE A 83 14.04 2.10 -1.58
C PHE A 83 13.55 1.12 -2.65
N TYR A 84 13.88 -0.16 -2.49
CA TYR A 84 13.39 -1.20 -3.40
C TYR A 84 12.08 -1.79 -2.89
N MET A 85 11.09 -1.87 -3.77
CA MET A 85 9.82 -2.54 -3.48
C MET A 85 9.58 -3.69 -4.44
N TYR A 86 9.12 -4.81 -3.88
CA TYR A 86 8.73 -5.97 -4.65
C TYR A 86 7.50 -5.68 -5.48
N HIS A 87 7.62 -5.90 -6.77
CA HIS A 87 6.56 -5.82 -7.75
C HIS A 87 6.56 -7.08 -8.61
N LYS A 88 5.44 -7.35 -9.27
CA LYS A 88 5.34 -8.32 -10.36
C LYS A 88 4.99 -7.60 -11.65
N ALA A 89 5.09 -8.32 -12.77
CA ALA A 89 4.53 -7.84 -14.02
C ALA A 89 3.03 -7.53 -13.80
N GLY A 90 2.62 -6.34 -14.20
CA GLY A 90 1.25 -5.88 -14.12
C GLY A 90 0.67 -5.64 -15.50
N THR A 91 -0.53 -5.06 -15.52
CA THR A 91 -1.08 -4.49 -16.76
C THR A 91 -0.35 -3.19 -17.12
N VAL A 92 -0.71 -2.58 -18.26
CA VAL A 92 -0.09 -1.34 -18.72
C VAL A 92 -0.29 -0.21 -17.70
N ASN A 93 0.77 0.56 -17.44
CA ASN A 93 0.75 1.77 -16.61
C ASN A 93 0.19 1.55 -15.18
N GLN A 94 0.66 0.52 -14.47
CA GLN A 94 0.21 0.21 -13.10
C GLN A 94 1.08 0.83 -12.01
N LYS A 95 2.30 1.26 -12.36
CA LYS A 95 3.23 1.96 -11.47
C LYS A 95 3.64 3.29 -12.09
N LEU A 96 3.80 4.28 -11.23
CA LEU A 96 4.39 5.58 -11.53
C LEU A 96 5.74 5.65 -10.86
N TYR A 97 6.65 6.39 -11.48
CA TYR A 97 7.94 6.74 -10.89
C TYR A 97 8.23 8.22 -11.12
N ASP A 98 8.82 8.83 -10.10
CA ASP A 98 9.15 10.25 -10.02
C ASP A 98 10.33 10.42 -9.06
N VAL A 99 11.28 11.30 -9.38
CA VAL A 99 12.46 11.58 -8.55
C VAL A 99 12.45 13.03 -8.10
N LYS A 100 12.09 13.25 -6.83
CA LYS A 100 11.98 14.60 -6.24
C LYS A 100 12.66 14.69 -4.89
N THR A 101 13.01 15.92 -4.52
CA THR A 101 13.53 16.26 -3.20
C THR A 101 12.48 15.97 -2.13
N TYR A 102 12.82 15.14 -1.15
CA TYR A 102 11.91 14.71 -0.09
C TYR A 102 11.35 15.89 0.72
N ASN A 103 10.09 16.27 0.47
CA ASN A 103 9.43 17.43 1.08
C ASN A 103 7.90 17.20 1.18
N THR A 104 7.08 18.18 0.81
CA THR A 104 5.62 18.07 0.72
C THR A 104 5.18 17.34 -0.55
N TRP A 105 4.14 16.51 -0.45
CA TRP A 105 3.52 15.88 -1.62
C TRP A 105 3.09 16.92 -2.65
N ASP A 106 3.38 16.66 -3.92
CA ASP A 106 2.79 17.42 -5.02
C ASP A 106 1.29 17.15 -5.10
N ASP A 107 0.52 18.17 -5.46
CA ASP A 107 -0.91 18.07 -5.69
C ASP A 107 -1.31 19.00 -6.85
N PRO A 108 -1.55 18.49 -8.07
CA PRO A 108 -1.55 17.07 -8.43
C PRO A 108 -0.14 16.47 -8.58
N LEU A 109 -0.03 15.14 -8.47
CA LEU A 109 1.17 14.38 -8.78
C LEU A 109 1.48 14.48 -10.30
N VAL A 110 2.75 14.75 -10.62
CA VAL A 110 3.26 14.82 -12.00
C VAL A 110 4.34 13.76 -12.20
N PRO A 111 4.00 12.54 -12.66
CA PRO A 111 4.95 11.44 -12.78
C PRO A 111 5.90 11.62 -13.97
N ASP A 112 7.17 11.28 -13.78
CA ASP A 112 8.19 11.31 -14.85
C ASP A 112 8.02 10.14 -15.83
N SER A 113 7.56 8.99 -15.33
CA SER A 113 7.45 7.77 -16.13
C SER A 113 6.43 6.78 -15.57
N TYR A 114 6.06 5.83 -16.44
CA TYR A 114 5.12 4.75 -16.14
C TYR A 114 5.80 3.40 -16.32
N GLU A 115 5.41 2.41 -15.51
CA GLU A 115 5.86 1.03 -15.62
C GLU A 115 4.67 0.05 -15.60
N ASP A 116 4.80 -1.03 -16.37
CA ASP A 116 3.84 -2.14 -16.46
C ASP A 116 4.04 -3.15 -15.31
N ARG A 117 4.06 -2.63 -14.09
CA ARG A 117 4.35 -3.36 -12.86
C ARG A 117 3.30 -3.06 -11.79
N GLU A 118 2.85 -4.08 -11.10
CA GLU A 118 1.90 -3.99 -9.98
C GLU A 118 2.56 -4.48 -8.70
N PHE A 119 2.19 -3.96 -7.53
CA PHE A 119 2.73 -4.54 -6.30
C PHE A 119 2.15 -5.91 -6.03
N THR A 120 3.04 -6.80 -5.62
CA THR A 120 2.70 -8.16 -5.25
C THR A 120 1.98 -8.21 -3.89
N HIS A 121 1.98 -7.11 -3.12
CA HIS A 121 1.36 -7.02 -1.80
C HIS A 121 0.85 -5.59 -1.60
N PHE A 122 -0.46 -5.40 -1.55
CA PHE A 122 -1.04 -4.14 -1.11
C PHE A 122 -1.71 -4.34 0.22
N ALA A 123 -1.48 -3.34 1.09
CA ALA A 123 -2.36 -2.79 2.10
C ALA A 123 -3.34 -3.79 2.72
N ASN A 124 -3.35 -3.84 4.06
CA ASN A 124 -4.62 -4.09 4.73
C ASN A 124 -5.55 -2.91 4.43
N LEU A 125 -6.03 -2.83 3.20
CA LEU A 125 -7.30 -2.22 2.88
C LEU A 125 -8.28 -3.15 3.61
N LEU A 126 -8.65 -2.79 4.84
CA LEU A 126 -9.71 -3.46 5.57
C LEU A 126 -11.05 -3.14 4.87
N ILE A 127 -11.15 -3.42 3.57
CA ILE A 127 -12.41 -3.49 2.86
C ILE A 127 -12.91 -4.89 3.16
N PHE A 128 -13.84 -4.95 4.12
CA PHE A 128 -14.68 -6.11 4.34
C PHE A 128 -15.21 -6.62 3.00
N HIS A 129 -14.78 -7.81 2.58
CA HIS A 129 -15.56 -8.67 1.71
C HIS A 129 -15.44 -10.10 2.23
N SER A 130 -16.57 -10.60 2.72
CA SER A 130 -16.76 -11.99 3.10
C SER A 130 -16.75 -12.91 1.88
N ARG A 131 -16.20 -14.11 2.08
CA ARG A 131 -16.28 -15.35 1.28
C ARG A 131 -15.29 -15.50 0.12
N TYR A 132 -14.21 -16.23 0.40
CA TYR A 132 -13.70 -17.25 -0.51
C TYR A 132 -13.37 -18.53 0.27
N SER A 133 -13.96 -19.65 -0.16
CA SER A 133 -13.73 -21.00 0.33
C SER A 133 -12.43 -21.53 -0.27
N LEU A 134 -11.51 -22.02 0.58
CA LEU A 134 -10.32 -22.74 0.14
C LEU A 134 -10.69 -24.20 -0.10
N GLU A 135 -10.79 -24.61 -1.36
CA GLU A 135 -10.60 -26.02 -1.71
C GLU A 135 -9.13 -26.26 -2.07
N SER A 136 -8.54 -27.22 -1.37
CA SER A 136 -7.16 -27.68 -1.43
C SER A 136 -6.83 -28.39 -2.75
N ASN A 137 -5.58 -28.28 -3.23
CA ASN A 137 -4.76 -29.49 -3.47
C ASN A 137 -3.28 -29.20 -3.84
N HIS A 138 -2.41 -29.80 -3.03
CA HIS A 138 -1.08 -30.38 -3.25
C HIS A 138 -0.11 -29.82 -4.31
N LEU A 139 1.05 -29.34 -3.86
CA LEU A 139 2.38 -29.92 -4.18
C LEU A 139 3.50 -29.35 -3.27
N ASN A 140 4.40 -30.25 -2.85
CA ASN A 140 5.33 -30.16 -1.73
C ASN A 140 6.53 -29.21 -1.92
N LYS A 141 6.73 -28.27 -0.98
CA LYS A 141 7.98 -27.95 -0.22
C LYS A 141 7.70 -26.78 0.75
N PRO A 142 7.97 -26.91 2.07
CA PRO A 142 7.60 -25.87 3.03
C PRO A 142 8.71 -24.80 3.11
N ILE A 143 8.66 -23.82 2.22
CA ILE A 143 8.96 -22.46 2.69
C ILE A 143 7.64 -22.04 3.31
N ALA A 144 7.58 -21.98 4.64
CA ALA A 144 6.45 -21.41 5.35
C ALA A 144 6.36 -19.92 5.01
N ARG A 145 5.87 -19.59 3.81
CA ARG A 145 5.24 -18.32 3.48
C ARG A 145 3.85 -18.35 4.10
N GLY A 146 3.85 -18.41 5.43
CA GLY A 146 2.65 -18.28 6.23
C GLY A 146 2.13 -16.87 6.00
N ILE A 147 1.16 -16.74 5.11
CA ILE A 147 0.25 -15.60 5.09
C ILE A 147 -0.48 -15.66 6.44
N LYS A 148 0.10 -15.02 7.45
CA LYS A 148 -0.61 -14.72 8.70
C LYS A 148 -1.45 -13.47 8.40
N LEU A 149 -2.57 -13.68 7.71
CA LEU A 149 -3.68 -12.73 7.77
C LEU A 149 -4.11 -12.73 9.23
N MET A 150 -3.68 -11.70 9.96
CA MET A 150 -4.04 -11.50 11.35
C MET A 150 -5.54 -11.16 11.37
N GLN A 151 -6.35 -12.19 11.53
CA GLN A 151 -7.78 -12.11 11.74
C GLN A 151 -8.01 -11.46 13.11
N ILE A 152 -8.34 -10.16 13.13
CA ILE A 152 -8.86 -9.52 14.34
C ILE A 152 -10.36 -9.75 14.37
N ALA A 153 -10.79 -10.52 15.38
CA ALA A 153 -12.17 -10.85 15.64
C ALA A 153 -12.98 -9.61 15.99
N ALA A 154 -14.10 -9.38 15.30
CA ALA A 154 -15.15 -8.53 15.83
C ALA A 154 -15.81 -9.28 17.00
N SER A 155 -15.60 -8.82 18.23
CA SER A 155 -16.37 -9.29 19.38
C SER A 155 -17.84 -8.92 19.17
N ARG A 156 -18.70 -9.95 19.14
CA ARG A 156 -20.16 -9.83 19.09
C ARG A 156 -20.65 -8.91 20.23
N PRO A 157 -21.57 -7.95 20.00
CA PRO A 157 -22.17 -7.20 21.10
C PRO A 157 -22.98 -8.16 21.99
N PRO A 158 -22.99 -7.96 23.32
CA PRO A 158 -23.82 -8.76 24.23
C PRO A 158 -25.32 -8.56 23.94
N PRO A 159 -26.16 -9.53 24.34
CA PRO A 159 -27.55 -9.66 23.90
C PRO A 159 -28.45 -8.48 24.27
#